data_AF-A0A920P4G1-F1
#
_entry.id   AF-A0A920P4G1-F1
#
_cell.length_a   1.000
_cell.length_b   1.000
_cell.length_c   1.000
_cell.angle_alpha   90.00
_cell.angle_beta   90.00
_cell.angle_gamma   90.00
#
_symmetry.space_group_name_H-M   'P 1'
#
loop_
_entity.id
_entity.type
_entity.pdbx_description
1 polymer ?
#
loop_
_entity_poly.entity_id
_entity_poly.type
_entity_poly.pdbx_seq_one_letter_code
_entity_poly.pdbx_strand_id
1 'polypeptide(L)'
;MALKLEHPDVHWYFPLARPKGVAGDRLVTALEDARMQGLEDLRAEPLYASHTADVRGLYFGITRTIRRQAHLRPNMAAGQVFIIGNAELLVPQEASPEAANALLKLLEEPPGNIAFHPYL
;
A
#
# COMPACT_ATOMS: atom_id res chain seq x y z
N MET A 1 -11.81 -19.22 6.90
CA MET A 1 -11.32 -17.88 7.32
C MET A 1 -10.25 -17.32 6.38
N ALA A 2 -9.56 -18.15 5.58
CA ALA A 2 -8.59 -17.72 4.55
C ALA A 2 -9.19 -17.07 3.26
N LEU A 3 -10.52 -16.93 3.17
CA LEU A 3 -11.21 -16.62 1.90
C LEU A 3 -11.61 -15.14 1.72
N LYS A 4 -11.46 -14.28 2.74
CA LYS A 4 -11.96 -12.91 2.65
C LYS A 4 -10.89 -11.85 2.33
N LEU A 5 -9.58 -12.14 2.47
CA LEU A 5 -8.50 -11.14 2.31
C LEU A 5 -8.79 -9.80 3.02
N GLU A 6 -9.62 -9.82 4.06
CA GLU A 6 -10.15 -8.62 4.70
C GLU A 6 -10.06 -8.79 6.21
N HIS A 7 -9.17 -8.02 6.81
CA HIS A 7 -9.16 -7.71 8.22
C HIS A 7 -8.99 -6.20 8.32
N PRO A 8 -9.80 -5.47 9.10
CA PRO A 8 -9.78 -4.00 9.11
C PRO A 8 -8.45 -3.40 9.57
N ASP A 9 -7.63 -4.19 10.28
CA ASP A 9 -6.29 -3.81 10.74
C ASP A 9 -5.15 -4.43 9.92
N VAL A 10 -5.46 -5.11 8.81
CA VAL A 10 -4.45 -5.61 7.85
C VAL A 10 -4.57 -4.80 6.57
N HIS A 11 -3.48 -4.14 6.20
CA HIS A 11 -3.42 -3.26 5.05
C HIS A 11 -2.40 -3.79 4.04
N TRP A 12 -2.87 -4.27 2.91
CA TRP A 12 -2.01 -4.74 1.82
C TRP A 12 -1.89 -3.68 0.73
N TYR A 13 -0.65 -3.26 0.50
CA TYR A 13 -0.24 -2.37 -0.59
C TYR A 13 0.68 -3.14 -1.54
N PHE A 14 0.42 -3.02 -2.83
CA PHE A 14 1.16 -3.70 -3.90
C PHE A 14 1.25 -2.77 -5.12
N PRO A 15 2.19 -3.02 -6.06
CA PRO A 15 2.39 -2.16 -7.21
C PRO A 15 1.16 -2.14 -8.11
N LEU A 16 0.74 -0.94 -8.49
CA LEU A 16 -0.39 -0.71 -9.39
C LEU A 16 0.11 -0.09 -10.68
N ALA A 17 -0.70 -0.15 -11.74
CA ALA A 17 -0.47 0.68 -12.91
C ALA A 17 -0.78 2.15 -12.55
N ARG A 18 -0.02 3.11 -13.07
CA ARG A 18 -0.28 4.53 -12.83
C ARG A 18 -1.61 4.95 -13.47
N PRO A 19 -2.55 5.55 -12.71
CA PRO A 19 -3.72 6.19 -13.30
C PRO A 19 -3.32 7.30 -14.28
N LYS A 20 -3.80 7.22 -15.53
CA LYS A 20 -3.49 8.20 -16.58
C LYS A 20 -4.31 9.47 -16.40
N GLY A 21 -3.69 10.63 -16.63
CA GLY A 21 -4.39 11.93 -16.64
C GLY A 21 -4.82 12.44 -15.25
N VAL A 22 -4.31 11.87 -14.17
CA VAL A 22 -4.63 12.27 -12.79
C VAL A 22 -3.35 12.66 -12.03
N ALA A 23 -3.42 13.71 -11.21
CA ALA A 23 -2.30 14.23 -10.43
C ALA A 23 -2.75 14.74 -9.05
N GLY A 24 -1.79 15.00 -8.15
CA GLY A 24 -2.03 15.56 -6.82
C GLY A 24 -2.94 14.68 -5.96
N ASP A 25 -3.83 15.29 -5.18
CA ASP A 25 -4.75 14.55 -4.29
C ASP A 25 -5.68 13.61 -5.05
N ARG A 26 -6.07 13.95 -6.30
CA ARG A 26 -6.89 13.05 -7.14
C ARG A 26 -6.15 11.76 -7.50
N LEU A 27 -4.82 11.83 -7.65
CA LEU A 27 -4.01 10.64 -7.92
C LEU A 27 -4.01 9.70 -6.72
N VAL A 28 -3.97 10.24 -5.50
CA VAL A 28 -4.06 9.45 -4.26
C VAL A 28 -5.39 8.67 -4.22
N THR A 29 -6.52 9.35 -4.46
CA THR A 29 -7.82 8.69 -4.51
C THR A 29 -7.88 7.63 -5.60
N ALA A 30 -7.44 7.94 -6.82
CA ALA A 30 -7.44 6.98 -7.92
C ALA A 30 -6.56 5.75 -7.64
N LEU A 31 -5.46 5.91 -6.91
CA LEU A 31 -4.60 4.81 -6.49
C LEU A 31 -5.27 3.94 -5.42
N GLU A 32 -6.01 4.53 -4.47
CA GLU A 32 -6.79 3.74 -3.50
C GLU A 32 -7.92 2.97 -4.17
N ASP A 33 -8.65 3.59 -5.12
CA ASP A 33 -9.70 2.91 -5.88
C ASP A 33 -9.11 1.74 -6.70
N ALA A 34 -7.98 1.95 -7.36
CA ALA A 34 -7.25 0.91 -8.08
C ALA A 34 -6.75 -0.20 -7.15
N ARG A 35 -6.33 0.13 -5.91
CA ARG A 35 -5.92 -0.86 -4.91
C ARG A 35 -7.11 -1.72 -4.45
N MET A 36 -8.27 -1.11 -4.23
CA MET A 36 -9.49 -1.83 -3.85
C MET A 36 -9.91 -2.77 -4.98
N GLN A 37 -9.92 -2.31 -6.23
CA GLN A 37 -10.20 -3.18 -7.37
C GLN A 37 -9.18 -4.33 -7.48
N GLY A 38 -7.88 -4.04 -7.32
CA GLY A 38 -6.85 -5.07 -7.37
C GLY A 38 -6.99 -6.14 -6.28
N LEU A 39 -7.47 -5.77 -5.08
CA LEU A 39 -7.79 -6.74 -4.02
C LEU A 39 -8.98 -7.63 -4.39
N GLU A 40 -10.02 -7.07 -5.01
CA GLU A 40 -11.14 -7.85 -5.54
C GLU A 40 -10.67 -8.85 -6.61
N ASP A 41 -9.82 -8.39 -7.52
CA ASP A 41 -9.25 -9.23 -8.60
C ASP A 41 -8.41 -10.36 -8.01
N LEU A 42 -7.52 -10.07 -7.05
CA LEU A 42 -6.72 -11.09 -6.34
C LEU A 42 -7.58 -12.07 -5.53
N ARG A 43 -8.74 -11.63 -5.03
CA ARG A 43 -9.68 -12.53 -4.35
C ARG A 43 -10.36 -13.48 -5.33
N ALA A 44 -10.70 -12.99 -6.52
CA ALA A 44 -11.30 -13.79 -7.58
C ALA A 44 -10.29 -14.77 -8.21
N GLU A 45 -9.06 -14.31 -8.45
CA GLU A 45 -7.98 -15.07 -9.08
C GLU A 45 -6.67 -14.92 -8.27
N PRO A 46 -6.45 -15.78 -7.26
CA PRO A 46 -5.32 -15.62 -6.33
C PRO A 46 -3.97 -16.04 -6.92
N LEU A 47 -3.97 -16.72 -8.07
CA LEU A 47 -2.75 -17.12 -8.77
C LEU A 47 -2.44 -16.07 -9.85
N TYR A 48 -1.42 -15.26 -9.61
CA TYR A 48 -0.96 -14.25 -10.56
C TYR A 48 0.51 -14.47 -10.90
N ALA A 49 0.91 -14.05 -12.11
CA ALA A 49 2.31 -14.07 -12.50
C ALA A 49 3.10 -13.04 -11.68
N SER A 50 4.26 -13.45 -11.15
CA SER A 50 5.17 -12.54 -10.43
C SER A 50 5.80 -11.46 -11.34
N HIS A 51 5.68 -11.63 -12.66
CA HIS A 51 6.11 -10.65 -13.65
C HIS A 51 4.92 -10.16 -14.48
N THR A 52 4.87 -8.86 -14.75
CA THR A 52 3.84 -8.23 -15.59
C THR A 52 4.51 -7.42 -16.70
N ALA A 53 3.94 -7.43 -17.91
CA ALA A 53 4.45 -6.62 -19.02
C ALA A 53 4.21 -5.11 -18.81
N ASP A 54 3.23 -4.76 -17.97
CA ASP A 54 2.90 -3.38 -17.65
C ASP A 54 3.85 -2.83 -16.59
N VAL A 55 4.23 -1.56 -16.76
CA VAL A 55 4.97 -0.81 -15.74
C VAL A 55 4.04 -0.57 -14.55
N ARG A 56 4.32 -1.28 -13.46
CA ARG A 56 3.65 -1.09 -12.17
C ARG A 56 4.63 -0.51 -11.16
N GLY A 57 4.11 0.28 -10.24
CA GLY A 57 4.90 0.88 -9.17
C GLY A 57 4.11 1.05 -7.89
N LEU A 58 4.84 1.08 -6.78
CA LEU A 58 4.33 1.61 -5.52
C LEU A 58 4.55 3.13 -5.53
N TYR A 59 3.49 3.86 -5.86
CA TYR A 59 3.54 5.32 -5.98
C TYR A 59 3.44 5.99 -4.61
N PHE A 60 4.21 7.06 -4.40
CA PHE A 60 4.31 7.72 -3.10
C PHE A 60 3.02 8.38 -2.60
N GLY A 61 2.02 8.61 -3.46
CA GLY A 61 0.67 9.01 -3.01
C GLY A 61 0.10 8.06 -1.94
N ILE A 62 0.47 6.78 -2.02
CA ILE A 62 0.07 5.74 -1.07
C ILE A 62 0.76 5.89 0.29
N THR A 63 1.97 6.46 0.38
CA THR A 63 2.68 6.60 1.66
C THR A 63 1.99 7.58 2.59
N ARG A 64 1.32 8.60 2.04
CA ARG A 64 0.45 9.49 2.81
C ARG A 64 -0.72 8.72 3.42
N THR A 65 -1.32 7.78 2.67
CA THR A 65 -2.35 6.89 3.19
C THR A 65 -1.81 5.98 4.29
N ILE A 66 -0.69 5.29 4.04
CA ILE A 66 -0.03 4.40 5.01
C ILE A 66 0.23 5.13 6.31
N ARG A 67 0.86 6.31 6.24
CA ARG A 67 1.16 7.12 7.43
C ARG A 67 -0.12 7.53 8.15
N ARG A 68 -1.13 8.01 7.43
CA ARG A 68 -2.41 8.39 8.05
C ARG A 68 -3.05 7.19 8.76
N GLN A 69 -3.08 6.02 8.12
CA GLN A 69 -3.65 4.80 8.69
C GLN A 69 -2.89 4.30 9.92
N ALA A 70 -1.55 4.31 9.86
CA ALA A 70 -0.69 3.91 10.97
C ALA A 70 -0.93 4.73 12.25
N HIS A 71 -1.35 6.00 12.12
CA HIS A 71 -1.65 6.84 13.28
C HIS A 71 -3.06 6.63 13.84
N LEU A 72 -3.91 5.86 13.16
CA LEU A 72 -5.23 5.50 13.68
C LEU A 72 -5.10 4.32 14.63
N ARG A 73 -6.00 4.25 15.61
CA ARG A 73 -6.06 3.10 16.50
C ARG A 73 -6.56 1.88 15.72
N PRO A 74 -6.02 0.68 16.00
CA PRO A 74 -6.60 -0.57 15.49
C PRO A 74 -8.07 -0.69 15.89
N ASN A 75 -8.88 -1.29 15.01
CA ASN A 75 -10.31 -1.51 15.20
C ASN A 75 -10.62 -2.79 15.96
N MET A 76 -9.94 -3.89 15.64
CA MET A 76 -10.26 -5.24 16.15
C MET A 76 -9.06 -5.94 16.79
N ALA A 77 -7.84 -5.69 16.29
CA ALA A 77 -6.62 -6.33 16.78
C ALA A 77 -5.87 -5.46 17.81
N ALA A 78 -4.86 -6.05 18.45
CA ALA A 78 -3.96 -5.32 19.35
C ALA A 78 -2.96 -4.39 18.62
N GLY A 79 -2.95 -4.43 17.29
CA GLY A 79 -2.00 -3.71 16.44
C GLY A 79 -2.43 -3.76 14.97
N GLN A 80 -1.78 -2.94 14.14
CA GLN A 80 -2.00 -2.91 12.70
C GLN A 80 -0.86 -3.63 11.97
N VAL A 81 -1.17 -4.27 10.85
CA VAL A 81 -0.19 -4.93 9.98
C VAL A 81 -0.22 -4.30 8.61
N PHE A 82 0.94 -3.85 8.14
CA PHE A 82 1.12 -3.28 6.81
C PHE A 82 1.98 -4.23 5.98
N ILE A 83 1.40 -4.77 4.90
CA ILE A 83 2.09 -5.64 3.93
C ILE A 83 2.42 -4.78 2.71
N ILE A 84 3.71 -4.72 2.35
CA ILE A 84 4.20 -3.99 1.18
C ILE A 84 4.75 -5.01 0.19
N GLY A 85 3.92 -5.42 -0.76
CA GLY A 85 4.30 -6.34 -1.83
C GLY A 85 5.21 -5.65 -2.84
N ASN A 86 6.22 -6.37 -3.34
CA ASN A 86 7.21 -5.85 -4.29
C ASN A 86 7.77 -4.47 -3.91
N ALA A 87 8.22 -4.33 -2.66
CA ALA A 87 8.75 -3.07 -2.13
C ALA A 87 9.91 -2.50 -2.98
N GLU A 88 10.63 -3.33 -3.73
CA GLU A 88 11.65 -2.93 -4.71
C GLU A 88 11.11 -2.07 -5.86
N LEU A 89 9.80 -2.13 -6.13
CA LEU A 89 9.11 -1.30 -7.12
C LEU A 89 8.57 0.02 -6.54
N LEU A 90 9.01 0.41 -5.34
CA LEU A 90 8.85 1.77 -4.84
C LEU A 90 9.52 2.75 -5.80
N VAL A 91 8.74 3.67 -6.38
CA VAL A 91 9.22 4.62 -7.39
C VAL A 91 9.65 5.91 -6.68
N PRO A 92 10.96 6.17 -6.43
CA PRO A 92 11.40 7.32 -5.64
C PRO A 92 11.23 8.64 -6.40
N GLN A 93 11.24 8.58 -7.74
CA GLN A 93 11.26 9.76 -8.62
C GLN A 93 9.90 10.44 -8.75
N GLU A 94 8.80 9.76 -8.38
CA GLU A 94 7.46 10.36 -8.32
C GLU A 94 7.12 10.87 -6.90
N ALA A 95 8.02 10.69 -5.94
CA ALA A 95 7.87 11.19 -4.59
C ALA A 95 8.36 12.63 -4.50
N SER A 96 7.70 13.43 -3.66
CA SER A 96 8.41 14.54 -3.05
C SER A 96 9.44 13.98 -2.04
N PRO A 97 10.64 14.58 -1.89
CA PRO A 97 11.62 14.15 -0.90
C PRO A 97 11.05 14.04 0.52
N GLU A 98 10.06 14.88 0.86
CA GLU A 98 9.36 14.90 2.13
C GLU A 98 8.53 13.63 2.35
N ALA A 99 7.87 13.12 1.30
CA ALA A 99 7.06 11.91 1.38
C ALA A 99 7.93 10.65 1.58
N ALA A 100 9.12 10.62 0.95
CA ALA A 100 10.14 9.59 1.15
C ALA A 100 10.63 9.56 2.61
N ASN A 101 11.08 10.71 3.11
CA ASN A 101 11.57 10.82 4.48
C ASN A 101 10.50 10.52 5.53
N ALA A 102 9.25 10.91 5.28
CA ALA A 102 8.16 10.61 6.21
C ALA A 102 7.84 9.11 6.31
N LEU A 103 7.96 8.36 5.20
CA LEU A 103 7.83 6.90 5.24
C LEU A 103 9.00 6.27 6.00
N LEU A 104 10.24 6.69 5.73
CA LEU A 104 11.42 6.19 6.45
C LEU A 104 11.27 6.40 7.95
N LYS A 105 10.88 7.61 8.35
CA LYS A 105 10.62 7.91 9.77
C LYS A 105 9.52 7.04 10.37
N LEU A 106 8.46 6.73 9.62
CA LEU A 106 7.40 5.84 10.08
C LEU A 106 7.90 4.40 10.28
N LEU A 107 8.81 3.93 9.44
CA LEU A 107 9.42 2.60 9.56
C LEU A 107 10.39 2.53 10.75
N GLU A 108 11.14 3.60 11.00
CA GLU A 108 12.07 3.71 12.14
C GLU A 108 11.32 3.81 13.48
N GLU A 109 10.26 4.60 13.53
CA GLU A 109 9.51 4.90 14.75
C GLU A 109 7.99 4.71 14.51
N PRO A 110 7.50 3.46 14.48
CA PRO A 110 6.09 3.20 14.27
C PRO A 110 5.24 3.69 15.47
N PRO A 111 4.10 4.37 15.24
CA PRO A 111 3.19 4.74 16.30
C PRO A 111 2.47 3.50 16.86
N GLY A 112 2.90 3.04 18.03
CA GLY A 112 2.25 1.93 18.73
C GLY A 112 2.63 0.56 18.17
N ASN A 113 1.72 -0.41 18.31
CA ASN A 113 1.98 -1.79 17.93
C ASN A 113 1.70 -1.99 16.44
N ILE A 114 2.71 -1.78 15.61
CA ILE A 114 2.62 -1.91 14.15
C ILE A 114 3.72 -2.84 13.65
N ALA A 115 3.37 -3.74 12.73
CA ALA A 115 4.31 -4.57 12.01
C ALA A 115 4.31 -4.23 10.51
N PHE A 116 5.50 -4.05 9.94
CA PHE A 116 5.71 -3.92 8.51
C PHE A 116 6.36 -5.20 7.97
N HIS A 117 5.76 -5.79 6.95
CA HIS A 117 6.29 -6.98 6.29
C HIS A 117 6.61 -6.68 4.81
N PRO A 118 7.90 -6.74 4.39
CA PRO A 118 8.24 -7.02 3.01
C PRO A 118 7.92 -8.51 2.73
N TYR A 119 7.68 -8.92 1.47
CA TYR A 119 7.25 -10.27 1.01
C TYR A 119 5.71 -10.50 1.04
N LEU A 120 5.05 -11.11 0.05
CA LEU A 120 5.41 -12.12 -0.97
C LEU A 120 5.43 -11.61 -2.43
#